data_AF-A0AAW1Y2S6-F1
#
_entry.id   AF-A0AAW1Y2S6-F1
#
_cell.length_a   1.000
_cell.length_b   1.000
_cell.length_c   1.000
_cell.angle_alpha   90.00
_cell.angle_beta   90.00
_cell.angle_gamma   90.00
#
_symmetry.space_group_name_H-M   'P 1'
#
loop_
_entity.id
_entity.type
_entity.pdbx_description
1 polymer ?
#
loop_
_entity_poly.entity_id
_entity_poly.type
_entity_poly.pdbx_seq_one_letter_code
_entity_poly.pdbx_strand_id
1 'polypeptide(L)'
;MAAAADHSDVEHVFRFFRVHKDGSIHRTHPPFDKIPPSDDLTTGVRSKDVTISTDPPVSARIFLPKSADPTRKLPLLFYVHGGGFCMQSAFSSTYHNYVSTIAASANAMAVSVEYGLFPTRPIPACYEDSWAALQWVATHANGNGSDRWLNDYADLTRVFVGGDSAGGNITHTLVVPGRVGRVTRSESGGGYSGASLLWRHRR
;
A
#
# COMPACT_ATOMS: atom_id res chain seq x y z
N MET A 1 -24.67 32.92 -18.16
CA MET A 1 -25.67 32.04 -17.53
C MET A 1 -25.06 30.66 -17.43
N ALA A 2 -24.73 30.19 -16.22
CA ALA A 2 -24.28 28.82 -16.03
C ALA A 2 -25.47 27.88 -16.23
N ALA A 3 -25.37 26.96 -17.19
CA ALA A 3 -26.38 25.93 -17.39
C ALA A 3 -26.53 25.12 -16.09
N ALA A 4 -27.75 25.01 -15.59
CA ALA A 4 -28.07 24.08 -14.51
C ALA A 4 -27.70 22.69 -15.02
N ALA A 5 -26.76 22.01 -14.33
CA ALA A 5 -26.39 20.65 -14.68
C ALA A 5 -27.65 19.79 -14.56
N ASP A 6 -28.08 19.21 -15.67
CA ASP A 6 -29.24 18.33 -15.70
C ASP A 6 -28.98 17.12 -14.80
N HIS A 7 -29.75 17.03 -13.72
CA HIS A 7 -29.64 15.94 -12.73
C HIS A 7 -30.24 14.63 -13.24
N SER A 8 -30.83 14.61 -14.45
CA SER A 8 -31.52 13.44 -15.02
C SER A 8 -30.58 12.29 -15.48
N ASP A 9 -29.27 12.55 -15.63
CA ASP A 9 -28.29 11.60 -16.17
C ASP A 9 -27.43 10.88 -15.11
N VAL A 10 -27.62 11.19 -13.84
CA VAL A 10 -26.88 10.54 -12.74
C VAL A 10 -27.58 9.25 -12.31
N GLU A 11 -26.89 8.12 -12.40
CA GLU A 11 -27.39 6.82 -11.95
C GLU A 11 -27.15 6.62 -10.45
N HIS A 12 -25.94 6.93 -9.97
CA HIS A 12 -25.58 6.82 -8.56
C HIS A 12 -24.83 8.05 -8.05
N VAL A 13 -25.23 8.52 -6.87
CA VAL A 13 -24.55 9.59 -6.14
C VAL A 13 -23.79 9.00 -4.96
N PHE A 14 -22.47 9.06 -5.02
CA PHE A 14 -21.59 8.77 -3.89
C PHE A 14 -21.09 10.07 -3.28
N ARG A 15 -20.54 9.98 -2.06
CA ARG A 15 -20.00 11.14 -1.34
C ARG A 15 -18.93 11.91 -2.14
N PHE A 16 -18.10 11.19 -2.91
CA PHE A 16 -16.91 11.76 -3.56
C PHE A 16 -16.94 11.70 -5.09
N PHE A 17 -17.96 11.09 -5.67
CA PHE A 17 -18.13 11.02 -7.12
C PHE A 17 -19.57 10.67 -7.47
N ARG A 18 -19.92 10.86 -8.74
CA ARG A 18 -21.19 10.45 -9.34
C ARG A 18 -20.90 9.48 -10.46
N VAL A 19 -21.74 8.47 -10.60
CA VAL A 19 -21.75 7.55 -11.75
C VAL A 19 -22.93 7.93 -12.61
N HIS A 20 -22.67 8.21 -13.88
CA HIS A 20 -23.68 8.53 -14.87
C HIS A 20 -24.17 7.25 -15.57
N LYS A 21 -25.36 7.31 -16.18
CA LYS A 21 -25.97 6.17 -16.89
C LYS A 21 -25.12 5.63 -18.05
N ASP A 22 -24.21 6.42 -18.59
CA ASP A 22 -23.25 6.03 -19.63
C ASP A 22 -22.00 5.33 -19.07
N GLY A 23 -21.92 5.15 -17.74
CA GLY A 23 -20.78 4.58 -17.03
C GLY A 23 -19.67 5.58 -16.70
N SER A 24 -19.78 6.85 -17.12
CA SER A 24 -18.78 7.86 -16.81
C SER A 24 -18.80 8.23 -15.31
N ILE A 25 -17.62 8.52 -14.78
CA ILE A 25 -17.43 8.83 -13.35
C ILE A 25 -17.01 10.28 -13.22
N HIS A 26 -17.88 11.11 -12.64
CA HIS A 26 -17.58 12.48 -12.31
C HIS A 26 -17.12 12.60 -10.85
N ARG A 27 -15.83 12.85 -10.63
CA ARG A 27 -15.25 13.06 -9.29
C ARG A 27 -15.61 14.45 -8.77
N THR A 28 -16.07 14.55 -7.53
CA THR A 28 -16.46 15.83 -6.91
C THR A 28 -15.33 16.49 -6.12
N HIS A 29 -14.22 15.77 -5.93
CA HIS A 29 -13.00 16.30 -5.33
C HIS A 29 -12.02 16.75 -6.42
N PRO A 30 -11.12 17.71 -6.14
CA PRO A 30 -10.03 18.06 -7.05
C PRO A 30 -9.17 16.83 -7.40
N PRO A 31 -8.57 16.78 -8.59
CA PRO A 31 -7.55 15.78 -8.89
C PRO A 31 -6.38 15.92 -7.89
N PHE A 32 -5.71 14.82 -7.64
CA PHE A 32 -4.45 14.80 -6.89
C PHE A 32 -3.31 14.53 -7.87
N ASP A 33 -2.21 15.26 -7.70
CA ASP A 33 -1.04 15.08 -8.55
C ASP A 33 -0.19 13.93 -8.03
N LYS A 34 0.17 13.02 -8.94
CA LYS A 34 1.21 12.03 -8.70
C LYS A 34 2.57 12.68 -8.94
N ILE A 35 3.46 12.56 -7.97
CA ILE A 35 4.83 13.05 -8.07
C ILE A 35 5.79 11.89 -8.31
N PRO A 36 6.89 12.08 -9.06
CA PRO A 36 7.91 11.05 -9.24
C PRO A 36 8.55 10.70 -7.88
N PRO A 37 9.18 9.51 -7.77
CA PRO A 37 10.05 9.23 -6.64
C PRO A 37 11.23 10.20 -6.65
N SER A 38 11.69 10.58 -5.47
CA SER A 38 12.73 11.57 -5.26
C SER A 38 13.61 11.25 -4.05
N ASP A 39 14.78 11.87 -4.03
CA ASP A 39 15.66 11.95 -2.88
C ASP A 39 15.37 13.26 -2.14
N ASP A 40 14.79 13.16 -0.95
CA ASP A 40 14.48 14.32 -0.10
C ASP A 40 15.78 14.89 0.46
N LEU A 41 16.15 16.09 0.02
CA LEU A 41 17.38 16.77 0.43
C LEU A 41 17.38 17.19 1.91
N THR A 42 16.21 17.32 2.53
CA THR A 42 16.07 17.74 3.93
C THR A 42 16.23 16.55 4.86
N THR A 43 15.50 15.46 4.59
CA THR A 43 15.50 14.26 5.46
C THR A 43 16.54 13.22 5.04
N GLY A 44 17.02 13.27 3.80
CA GLY A 44 17.86 12.26 3.18
C GLY A 44 17.12 10.95 2.86
N VAL A 45 15.79 10.93 2.95
CA VAL A 45 14.97 9.78 2.54
C VAL A 45 14.99 9.69 1.03
N ARG A 46 15.36 8.52 0.52
CA ARG A 46 15.30 8.20 -0.91
C ARG A 46 14.05 7.40 -1.19
N SER A 47 13.47 7.56 -2.38
CA SER A 47 12.30 6.78 -2.78
C SER A 47 12.44 6.20 -4.18
N LYS A 48 11.71 5.11 -4.44
CA LYS A 48 11.58 4.49 -5.76
C LYS A 48 10.23 3.82 -5.92
N ASP A 49 9.75 3.72 -7.14
CA ASP A 49 8.52 2.99 -7.47
C ASP A 49 8.85 1.59 -7.96
N VAL A 50 8.01 0.62 -7.60
CA VAL A 50 8.15 -0.79 -8.00
C VAL A 50 6.82 -1.33 -8.51
N THR A 51 6.89 -2.16 -9.55
CA THR A 51 5.76 -2.97 -10.02
C THR A 51 5.78 -4.31 -9.31
N ILE A 52 4.69 -4.64 -8.63
CA ILE A 52 4.51 -5.89 -7.88
C ILE A 52 3.81 -6.94 -8.74
N SER A 53 2.77 -6.53 -9.46
CA SER A 53 2.04 -7.36 -10.42
C SER A 53 1.61 -6.50 -11.61
N THR A 54 1.54 -7.11 -12.78
CA THR A 54 0.98 -6.48 -14.00
C THR A 54 -0.48 -6.86 -14.23
N ASP A 55 -0.95 -7.98 -13.66
CA ASP A 55 -2.33 -8.46 -13.80
C ASP A 55 -2.82 -9.16 -12.50
N PRO A 56 -3.71 -8.55 -11.72
CA PRO A 56 -4.07 -7.14 -11.82
C PRO A 56 -2.87 -6.24 -11.53
N PRO A 57 -2.85 -4.98 -12.01
CA PRO A 57 -1.75 -4.07 -11.74
C PRO A 57 -1.70 -3.73 -10.25
N VAL A 58 -0.54 -3.97 -9.63
CA VAL A 58 -0.22 -3.59 -8.25
C VAL A 58 1.17 -2.99 -8.24
N SER A 59 1.32 -1.85 -7.60
CA SER A 59 2.61 -1.16 -7.48
C SER A 59 2.77 -0.58 -6.07
N ALA A 60 3.98 -0.14 -5.75
CA ALA A 60 4.25 0.52 -4.48
C ALA A 60 5.38 1.55 -4.62
N ARG A 61 5.43 2.49 -3.69
CA ARG A 61 6.60 3.35 -3.46
C ARG A 61 7.37 2.85 -2.24
N ILE A 62 8.66 2.61 -2.41
CA ILE A 62 9.57 2.23 -1.32
C ILE A 62 10.31 3.48 -0.87
N PHE A 63 10.42 3.69 0.44
CA PHE A 63 11.17 4.77 1.09
C PHE A 63 12.31 4.17 1.90
N LEU A 64 13.52 4.69 1.68
CA LEU A 64 14.76 4.25 2.32
C LEU A 64 15.35 5.45 3.08
N PRO A 65 15.37 5.42 4.42
CA PRO A 65 15.92 6.52 5.20
C PRO A 65 17.44 6.64 5.05
N LYS A 66 17.98 7.83 5.32
CA LYS A 66 19.39 8.17 5.17
C LYS A 66 20.35 7.24 5.92
N SER A 67 19.90 6.69 7.05
CA SER A 67 20.65 5.79 7.94
C SER A 67 20.82 4.37 7.40
N ALA A 68 20.23 4.05 6.24
CA ALA A 68 20.25 2.71 5.67
C ALA A 68 21.68 2.20 5.47
N ASP A 69 21.99 1.10 6.16
CA ASP A 69 23.28 0.42 6.14
C ASP A 69 23.02 -1.08 5.97
N PRO A 70 23.63 -1.77 4.97
CA PRO A 70 23.41 -3.20 4.75
C PRO A 70 23.80 -4.07 5.95
N THR A 71 24.68 -3.58 6.84
CA THR A 71 25.10 -4.30 8.05
C THR A 71 24.07 -4.18 9.18
N ARG A 72 23.15 -3.20 9.11
CA ARG A 72 22.12 -2.95 10.13
C ARG A 72 20.76 -2.73 9.48
N LYS A 73 20.04 -3.82 9.28
CA LYS A 73 18.68 -3.82 8.73
C LYS A 73 17.69 -3.05 9.59
N LEU A 74 16.79 -2.34 8.92
CA LEU A 74 15.81 -1.41 9.49
C LEU A 74 14.43 -2.08 9.60
N PRO A 75 13.60 -1.73 10.61
CA PRO A 75 12.21 -2.15 10.61
C PRO A 75 11.49 -1.64 9.35
N LEU A 76 10.43 -2.35 8.95
CA LEU A 76 9.65 -2.01 7.77
C LEU A 76 8.23 -1.58 8.16
N LEU A 77 7.79 -0.43 7.64
CA LEU A 77 6.40 0.00 7.62
C LEU A 77 5.76 -0.36 6.27
N PHE A 78 4.79 -1.27 6.27
CA PHE A 78 3.87 -1.43 5.14
C PHE A 78 2.70 -0.44 5.32
N TYR A 79 2.59 0.54 4.43
CA TYR A 79 1.64 1.63 4.54
C TYR A 79 0.53 1.53 3.49
N VAL A 80 -0.72 1.68 3.91
CA VAL A 80 -1.91 1.73 3.05
C VAL A 80 -2.55 3.10 3.17
N HIS A 81 -2.62 3.85 2.07
CA HIS A 81 -3.13 5.21 2.10
C HIS A 81 -4.66 5.29 2.26
N GLY A 82 -5.15 6.33 2.93
CA GLY A 82 -6.57 6.68 2.98
C GLY A 82 -7.09 7.28 1.66
N GLY A 83 -8.30 7.85 1.69
CA GLY A 83 -8.96 8.40 0.50
C GLY A 83 -10.33 7.78 0.19
N GLY A 84 -11.00 7.22 1.20
CA GLY A 84 -12.36 6.69 1.04
C GLY A 84 -12.48 5.58 0.01
N PHE A 85 -11.42 4.78 -0.18
CA PHE A 85 -11.31 3.73 -1.20
C PHE A 85 -11.33 4.19 -2.66
N CYS A 86 -11.52 5.49 -2.91
CA CYS A 86 -11.77 6.02 -4.26
C CYS A 86 -10.87 7.19 -4.63
N MET A 87 -10.02 7.69 -3.73
CA MET A 87 -9.18 8.87 -3.93
C MET A 87 -7.75 8.60 -3.49
N GLN A 88 -6.86 9.52 -3.88
CA GLN A 88 -5.45 9.56 -3.54
C GLN A 88 -4.65 8.39 -4.11
N SER A 89 -3.34 8.39 -3.83
CA SER A 89 -2.38 7.43 -4.37
C SER A 89 -1.16 7.37 -3.46
N ALA A 90 -0.46 6.24 -3.45
CA ALA A 90 0.88 6.11 -2.86
C ALA A 90 1.89 7.09 -3.50
N PHE A 91 1.60 7.55 -4.72
CA PHE A 91 2.41 8.50 -5.48
C PHE A 91 1.92 9.95 -5.35
N SER A 92 0.82 10.19 -4.63
CA SER A 92 0.35 11.56 -4.37
C SER A 92 1.34 12.33 -3.49
N SER A 93 1.49 13.64 -3.70
CA SER A 93 2.36 14.47 -2.87
C SER A 93 1.99 14.40 -1.38
N THR A 94 0.69 14.34 -1.07
CA THR A 94 0.18 14.21 0.31
C THR A 94 0.72 12.96 0.99
N TYR A 95 0.52 11.78 0.40
CA TYR A 95 0.96 10.53 1.02
C TYR A 95 2.46 10.29 0.90
N HIS A 96 3.10 10.75 -0.19
CA HIS A 96 4.54 10.72 -0.30
C HIS A 96 5.21 11.48 0.85
N ASN A 97 4.81 12.74 1.08
CA ASN A 97 5.37 13.58 2.14
C ASN A 97 5.10 12.97 3.52
N TYR A 98 3.90 12.45 3.73
CA TYR A 98 3.52 11.82 5.00
C TYR A 98 4.36 10.57 5.29
N VAL A 99 4.46 9.63 4.35
CA VAL A 99 5.22 8.39 4.54
C VAL A 99 6.72 8.65 4.60
N SER A 100 7.25 9.60 3.81
CA SER A 100 8.65 10.03 3.90
C SER A 100 8.98 10.58 5.29
N THR A 101 8.10 11.43 5.85
CA THR A 101 8.26 11.97 7.21
C THR A 101 8.29 10.86 8.27
N ILE A 102 7.42 9.85 8.15
CA ILE A 102 7.42 8.69 9.06
C ILE A 102 8.70 7.88 8.90
N ALA A 103 9.13 7.57 7.67
CA ALA A 103 10.35 6.82 7.41
C ALA A 103 11.59 7.49 8.03
N ALA A 104 11.70 8.81 7.87
CA ALA A 104 12.75 9.61 8.49
C ALA A 104 12.68 9.58 10.03
N SER A 105 11.51 9.87 10.59
CA SER A 105 11.32 10.04 12.04
C SER A 105 11.43 8.73 12.82
N ALA A 106 10.89 7.64 12.27
CA ALA A 106 10.89 6.33 12.89
C ALA A 106 12.17 5.52 12.59
N ASN A 107 13.05 6.05 11.72
CA ASN A 107 14.21 5.34 11.22
C ASN A 107 13.84 3.95 10.66
N ALA A 108 12.82 3.93 9.81
CA ALA A 108 12.22 2.72 9.26
C ALA A 108 12.16 2.81 7.74
N MET A 109 12.36 1.69 7.06
CA MET A 109 11.96 1.60 5.66
C MET A 109 10.44 1.63 5.58
N ALA A 110 9.90 2.12 4.46
CA ALA A 110 8.47 2.04 4.20
C ALA A 110 8.17 1.51 2.79
N VAL A 111 7.08 0.76 2.66
CA VAL A 111 6.48 0.34 1.39
C VAL A 111 5.04 0.87 1.40
N SER A 112 4.76 1.89 0.61
CA SER A 112 3.41 2.45 0.45
C SER A 112 2.74 1.84 -0.77
N VAL A 113 1.69 1.04 -0.56
CA VAL A 113 1.01 0.31 -1.65
C VAL A 113 0.07 1.23 -2.44
N GLU A 114 0.12 1.13 -3.77
CA GLU A 114 -0.86 1.69 -4.70
C GLU A 114 -1.91 0.59 -4.99
N TYR A 115 -3.04 0.65 -4.30
CA TYR A 115 -4.14 -0.30 -4.46
C TYR A 115 -5.20 0.22 -5.44
N GLY A 116 -6.01 -0.69 -5.98
CA GLY A 116 -7.10 -0.37 -6.90
C GLY A 116 -8.21 0.47 -6.24
N LEU A 117 -8.58 1.58 -6.89
CA LEU A 117 -9.59 2.50 -6.40
C LEU A 117 -10.99 2.18 -6.94
N PHE A 118 -11.97 2.23 -6.04
CA PHE A 118 -13.39 2.25 -6.40
C PHE A 118 -13.74 3.56 -7.16
N PRO A 119 -14.65 3.54 -8.15
CA PRO A 119 -15.36 2.38 -8.69
C PRO A 119 -14.64 1.67 -9.85
N THR A 120 -13.53 2.20 -10.35
CA THR A 120 -12.78 1.60 -11.47
C THR A 120 -12.29 0.19 -11.17
N ARG A 121 -11.87 -0.05 -9.92
CA ARG A 121 -11.58 -1.38 -9.37
C ARG A 121 -12.50 -1.62 -8.15
N PRO A 122 -13.60 -2.36 -8.33
CA PRO A 122 -14.57 -2.61 -7.27
C PRO A 122 -13.97 -3.35 -6.07
N ILE A 123 -14.56 -3.15 -4.89
CA ILE A 123 -14.29 -3.99 -3.71
C ILE A 123 -14.60 -5.45 -4.10
N PRO A 124 -13.71 -6.44 -3.84
CA PRO A 124 -12.63 -6.43 -2.85
C PRO A 124 -11.22 -6.06 -3.35
N ALA A 125 -11.06 -5.50 -4.56
CA ALA A 125 -9.74 -5.29 -5.18
C ALA A 125 -8.72 -4.56 -4.28
N CYS A 126 -9.13 -3.54 -3.53
CA CYS A 126 -8.23 -2.83 -2.62
C CYS A 126 -7.61 -3.73 -1.53
N TYR A 127 -8.37 -4.71 -1.03
CA TYR A 127 -7.88 -5.68 -0.06
C TYR A 127 -6.95 -6.70 -0.72
N GLU A 128 -7.33 -7.20 -1.89
CA GLU A 128 -6.57 -8.20 -2.65
C GLU A 128 -5.22 -7.64 -3.11
N ASP A 129 -5.22 -6.41 -3.65
CA ASP A 129 -3.99 -5.72 -4.08
C ASP A 129 -3.06 -5.46 -2.90
N SER A 130 -3.60 -4.99 -1.77
CA SER A 130 -2.81 -4.73 -0.58
C SER A 130 -2.27 -6.03 0.05
N TRP A 131 -3.04 -7.12 -0.01
CA TRP A 131 -2.59 -8.44 0.40
C TRP A 131 -1.50 -9.00 -0.53
N ALA A 132 -1.68 -8.86 -1.85
CA ALA A 132 -0.67 -9.24 -2.83
C ALA A 132 0.64 -8.48 -2.62
N ALA A 133 0.57 -7.17 -2.35
CA ALA A 133 1.73 -6.36 -2.03
C ALA A 133 2.43 -6.77 -0.72
N LEU A 134 1.67 -7.10 0.32
CA LEU A 134 2.23 -7.58 1.59
C LEU A 134 2.90 -8.96 1.43
N GLN A 135 2.29 -9.87 0.67
CA GLN A 135 2.91 -11.16 0.31
C GLN A 135 4.17 -10.95 -0.51
N TRP A 136 4.16 -10.02 -1.47
CA TRP A 136 5.34 -9.68 -2.25
C TRP A 136 6.48 -9.20 -1.36
N VAL A 137 6.22 -8.33 -0.37
CA VAL A 137 7.21 -7.95 0.64
C VAL A 137 7.77 -9.18 1.36
N ALA A 138 6.91 -10.10 1.80
CA ALA A 138 7.31 -11.31 2.53
C ALA A 138 8.26 -12.22 1.71
N THR A 139 8.21 -12.21 0.38
CA THR A 139 9.13 -12.99 -0.46
C THR A 139 10.60 -12.55 -0.32
N HIS A 140 10.86 -11.38 0.25
CA HIS A 140 12.21 -10.85 0.48
C HIS A 140 12.81 -11.28 1.82
N ALA A 141 12.10 -12.07 2.64
CA ALA A 141 12.52 -12.43 4.01
C ALA A 141 13.89 -13.11 4.06
N ASN A 142 14.23 -13.88 3.02
CA ASN A 142 15.51 -14.58 2.92
C ASN A 142 16.57 -13.79 2.13
N GLY A 143 16.34 -12.52 1.81
CA GLY A 143 17.27 -11.66 1.08
C GLY A 143 17.43 -12.01 -0.40
N ASN A 144 16.48 -12.76 -0.98
CA ASN A 144 16.52 -13.24 -2.36
C ASN A 144 15.27 -12.86 -3.17
N GLY A 145 14.47 -11.90 -2.70
CA GLY A 145 13.33 -11.37 -3.43
C GLY A 145 13.75 -10.50 -4.62
N SER A 146 12.79 -10.02 -5.39
CA SER A 146 13.08 -9.27 -6.62
C SER A 146 13.59 -7.84 -6.38
N ASP A 147 13.32 -7.25 -5.22
CA ASP A 147 13.76 -5.91 -4.86
C ASP A 147 15.00 -5.89 -3.96
N ARG A 148 16.08 -5.29 -4.45
CA ARG A 148 17.34 -5.19 -3.69
C ARG A 148 17.25 -4.34 -2.43
N TRP A 149 16.43 -3.28 -2.39
CA TRP A 149 16.36 -2.46 -1.17
C TRP A 149 15.73 -3.26 -0.03
N LEU A 150 14.68 -4.03 -0.32
CA LEU A 150 14.08 -4.91 0.67
C LEU A 150 15.04 -6.04 1.10
N ASN A 151 15.77 -6.63 0.17
CA ASN A 151 16.75 -7.67 0.50
C ASN A 151 17.88 -7.15 1.40
N ASP A 152 18.44 -5.99 1.06
CA ASP A 152 19.67 -5.49 1.67
C ASP A 152 19.41 -4.73 2.98
N TYR A 153 18.32 -3.96 3.05
CA TYR A 153 18.12 -3.00 4.14
C TYR A 153 16.92 -3.30 5.05
N ALA A 154 15.96 -4.15 4.65
CA ALA A 154 14.77 -4.40 5.45
C ALA A 154 14.95 -5.58 6.41
N ASP A 155 14.55 -5.38 7.67
CA ASP A 155 14.41 -6.41 8.69
C ASP A 155 12.96 -6.89 8.75
N LEU A 156 12.68 -7.97 8.03
CA LEU A 156 11.33 -8.54 7.93
C LEU A 156 10.89 -9.35 9.17
N THR A 157 11.71 -9.38 10.22
CA THR A 157 11.24 -9.80 11.56
C THR A 157 10.54 -8.67 12.31
N ARG A 158 10.69 -7.41 11.84
CA ARG A 158 10.10 -6.20 12.44
C ARG A 158 9.27 -5.43 11.40
N VAL A 159 8.16 -6.05 10.99
CA VAL A 159 7.18 -5.45 10.06
C VAL A 159 6.01 -4.85 10.83
N PHE A 160 5.70 -3.59 10.53
CA PHE A 160 4.54 -2.86 11.01
C PHE A 160 3.60 -2.62 9.83
N VAL A 161 2.31 -2.92 9.99
CA VAL A 161 1.29 -2.62 8.97
C VAL A 161 0.47 -1.44 9.48
N GLY A 162 0.40 -0.37 8.70
CA GLY A 162 -0.30 0.86 9.07
C GLY A 162 -1.07 1.48 7.91
N GLY A 163 -2.00 2.35 8.24
CA GLY A 163 -2.81 3.08 7.28
C GLY A 163 -3.80 4.01 7.98
N ASP A 164 -4.27 5.02 7.27
CA ASP A 164 -5.21 6.02 7.79
C ASP A 164 -6.57 5.91 7.09
N SER A 165 -7.66 6.28 7.77
CA SER A 165 -9.01 6.33 7.16
C SER A 165 -9.39 4.99 6.48
N ALA A 166 -9.73 5.02 5.19
CA ALA A 166 -9.95 3.82 4.38
C ALA A 166 -8.74 2.86 4.37
N GLY A 167 -7.52 3.40 4.35
CA GLY A 167 -6.29 2.62 4.46
C GLY A 167 -6.19 1.90 5.80
N GLY A 168 -6.60 2.54 6.90
CA GLY A 168 -6.68 1.89 8.21
C GLY A 168 -7.70 0.74 8.26
N ASN A 169 -8.82 0.87 7.54
CA ASN A 169 -9.78 -0.23 7.37
C ASN A 169 -9.17 -1.41 6.58
N ILE A 170 -8.44 -1.12 5.49
CA ILE A 170 -7.72 -2.14 4.72
C ILE A 170 -6.67 -2.81 5.60
N THR A 171 -5.82 -2.03 6.29
CA THR A 171 -4.82 -2.53 7.25
C THR A 171 -5.44 -3.46 8.28
N HIS A 172 -6.58 -3.07 8.89
CA HIS A 172 -7.28 -3.93 9.84
C HIS A 172 -7.64 -5.28 9.22
N THR A 173 -8.17 -5.27 8.00
CA THR A 173 -8.53 -6.51 7.29
C THR A 173 -7.32 -7.39 6.98
N LEU A 174 -6.16 -6.81 6.63
CA LEU A 174 -4.93 -7.55 6.34
C LEU A 174 -4.36 -8.29 7.56
N VAL A 175 -4.56 -7.76 8.77
CA VAL A 175 -3.93 -8.29 10.00
C VAL A 175 -4.88 -9.12 10.85
N VAL A 176 -6.16 -9.21 10.50
CA VAL A 176 -7.11 -10.09 11.18
C VAL A 176 -6.85 -11.55 10.78
N PRO A 177 -6.66 -12.47 11.75
CA PRO A 177 -6.45 -13.87 11.44
C PRO A 177 -7.71 -14.47 10.76
N GLY A 178 -7.51 -15.10 9.60
CA GLY A 178 -8.56 -15.86 8.90
C GLY A 178 -9.19 -15.22 7.66
N ARG A 179 -8.74 -14.05 7.19
CA ARG A 179 -9.18 -13.46 5.90
C ARG A 179 -7.99 -12.98 5.05
N VAL A 180 -7.45 -13.90 4.24
CA VAL A 180 -7.39 -13.94 2.76
C VAL A 180 -6.51 -15.16 2.40
N GLY A 181 -7.11 -16.19 1.80
CA GLY A 181 -6.41 -17.39 1.30
C GLY A 181 -6.02 -18.42 2.37
N ARG A 182 -6.79 -19.51 2.44
CA ARG A 182 -6.30 -20.77 3.02
C ARG A 182 -5.12 -21.23 2.15
N VAL A 183 -3.90 -21.26 2.67
CA VAL A 183 -2.84 -22.05 2.05
C VAL A 183 -3.22 -23.51 2.26
N THR A 184 -3.83 -24.13 1.25
CA THR A 184 -4.05 -25.58 1.26
C THR A 184 -2.71 -26.26 1.11
N ARG A 185 -2.43 -27.15 2.06
CA ARG A 185 -1.25 -28.00 2.15
C ARG A 185 -1.13 -28.84 0.86
N SER A 186 -0.04 -28.65 0.11
CA SER A 186 0.43 -29.66 -0.85
C SER A 186 0.91 -30.86 -0.05
N GLU A 187 0.32 -32.03 -0.27
CA GLU A 187 0.82 -33.30 0.26
C GLU A 187 2.04 -33.77 -0.55
N SER A 188 3.13 -33.02 -0.47
CA SER A 188 4.45 -33.47 -0.89
C SER A 188 5.49 -32.71 -0.05
N GLY A 189 6.38 -33.48 0.58
CA GLY A 189 7.19 -33.06 1.72
C GLY A 189 8.05 -31.81 1.52
N GLY A 190 8.10 -30.98 2.57
CA GLY A 190 8.94 -29.79 2.67
C GLY A 190 8.27 -28.72 3.52
N GLY A 191 8.33 -28.86 4.84
CA GLY A 191 7.54 -28.07 5.77
C GLY A 191 7.90 -26.57 5.82
N TYR A 192 6.89 -25.72 5.61
CA TYR A 192 6.79 -24.40 6.24
C TYR A 192 5.43 -24.31 6.93
N SER A 193 5.44 -24.08 8.24
CA SER A 193 4.28 -23.67 9.02
C SER A 193 4.64 -22.35 9.70
N GLY A 194 3.85 -21.32 9.43
CA GLY A 194 3.96 -20.04 10.08
C GLY A 194 2.60 -19.36 10.12
N ALA A 195 1.89 -19.51 11.23
CA ALA A 195 0.89 -18.57 11.68
C ALA A 195 1.35 -18.08 13.06
N SER A 196 1.38 -16.77 13.30
CA SER A 196 0.91 -16.16 14.55
C SER A 196 0.97 -14.64 14.54
N LEU A 197 -0.14 -14.09 15.05
CA LEU A 197 -0.32 -12.78 15.65
C LEU A 197 0.78 -12.42 16.66
N LEU A 198 1.02 -11.12 16.80
CA LEU A 198 1.63 -10.44 17.95
C LEU A 198 2.90 -11.12 18.50
N TRP A 199 4.06 -10.77 17.95
CA TRP A 199 5.35 -11.24 18.46
C TRP A 199 5.65 -10.61 19.83
N ARG A 200 5.18 -11.26 20.91
CA ARG A 200 5.63 -11.00 22.28
C ARG A 200 6.85 -11.88 22.58
N HIS A 201 8.00 -11.23 22.73
CA HIS A 201 9.20 -11.79 23.34
C HIS A 201 8.86 -12.30 24.75
N ARG A 202 9.12 -13.58 25.05
CA ARG A 202 9.46 -13.99 26.42
C ARG A 202 10.98 -14.10 26.51
N ARG A 203 11.49 -13.69 27.67
CA ARG A 203 12.91 -13.74 28.06
C ARG A 203 13.38 -15.17 28.24
#